data_AF-A0A8X6RK16-F1
#
_entry.id   AF-A0A8X6RK16-F1
#
_cell.length_a   1.000
_cell.length_b   1.000
_cell.length_c   1.000
_cell.angle_alpha   90.00
_cell.angle_beta   90.00
_cell.angle_gamma   90.00
#
_symmetry.space_group_name_H-M   'P 1'
#
loop_
_entity.id
_entity.type
_entity.pdbx_description
1 polymer ?
#
loop_
_entity_poly.entity_id
_entity_poly.type
_entity_poly.pdbx_seq_one_letter_code
_entity_poly.pdbx_strand_id
1 'polypeptide(L)'
;MWHIGGWHMATRRGYTSINGCVAAISVDTGKVLDIEVMSSYCPTCKRLQTMPRNFEYESSKADHICQCNFTGSSSKMEIVGASRIFLRSEKNRRLQYTQFYGDGNSKAFMSVKDTYGLNSMTKFECIDHVQKRVGSRLRKLKTKTKRLSGKGKLTDNFIDRLQNYYGIAVSSNVGNLTAMQQNVIAALYHCSSSNKKPMHGQCPIGKESWCYFQRGVANGTKCFTKYAGLSNDVLNKIKPVYLELCDKQILTDFDRDVEALMELRASWTSMGRAPAGFKHHRVPQE
;
A
#
# COMPACT_ATOMS: atom_id res chain seq x y z
N MET A 1 16.60 -6.42 5.75
CA MET A 1 15.33 -5.72 6.00
C MET A 1 14.26 -6.32 5.07
N TRP A 2 12.99 -6.51 5.47
CA TRP A 2 12.02 -7.27 4.64
C TRP A 2 10.56 -6.77 4.72
N HIS A 3 9.83 -6.74 3.61
CA HIS A 3 8.39 -6.41 3.48
C HIS A 3 7.53 -7.67 3.32
N ILE A 4 6.40 -7.74 4.03
CA ILE A 4 5.39 -8.80 3.85
C ILE A 4 4.10 -8.19 3.34
N GLY A 5 3.82 -8.43 2.06
CA GLY A 5 2.56 -8.06 1.44
C GLY A 5 1.69 -9.31 1.29
N GLY A 6 0.53 -9.32 1.97
CA GLY A 6 -0.55 -10.22 1.61
C GLY A 6 -1.31 -9.64 0.42
N TRP A 7 -1.33 -10.36 -0.71
CA TRP A 7 -2.17 -9.98 -1.85
C TRP A 7 -3.42 -10.84 -1.86
N HIS A 8 -4.57 -10.20 -1.66
CA HIS A 8 -5.84 -10.78 -2.08
C HIS A 8 -6.05 -10.44 -3.56
N MET A 9 -5.97 -11.43 -4.43
CA MET A 9 -6.58 -11.30 -5.76
C MET A 9 -8.11 -11.36 -5.58
N ALA A 10 -8.69 -10.21 -5.22
CA ALA A 10 -10.13 -9.97 -5.29
C ALA A 10 -10.41 -9.31 -6.64
N THR A 11 -10.88 -10.11 -7.61
CA THR A 11 -11.19 -9.64 -8.97
C THR A 11 -12.37 -8.66 -9.01
N ARG A 12 -13.15 -8.50 -7.93
CA ARG A 12 -14.24 -7.51 -7.78
C ARG A 12 -14.47 -7.12 -6.30
N ARG A 13 -14.88 -5.87 -6.02
CA ARG A 13 -15.34 -5.43 -4.68
C ARG A 13 -16.49 -6.34 -4.20
N GLY A 14 -16.43 -6.83 -2.96
CA GLY A 14 -17.50 -7.62 -2.34
C GLY A 14 -17.34 -9.15 -2.41
N TYR A 15 -16.29 -9.67 -3.07
CA TYR A 15 -16.04 -11.11 -3.16
C TYR A 15 -14.89 -11.55 -2.23
N THR A 16 -15.10 -12.66 -1.52
CA THR A 16 -14.09 -13.32 -0.68
C THR A 16 -13.14 -14.11 -1.58
N SER A 17 -11.84 -13.85 -1.52
CA SER A 17 -10.89 -14.58 -2.37
C SER A 17 -10.71 -16.01 -1.86
N ILE A 18 -10.83 -16.98 -2.76
CA ILE A 18 -10.60 -18.41 -2.50
C ILE A 18 -9.13 -18.81 -2.59
N ASN A 19 -8.27 -17.87 -3.03
CA ASN A 19 -6.83 -18.03 -3.13
C ASN A 19 -6.14 -16.88 -2.38
N GLY A 20 -5.04 -17.17 -1.72
CA GLY A 20 -4.21 -16.20 -1.03
C GLY A 20 -2.75 -16.38 -1.41
N CYS A 21 -2.01 -15.28 -1.50
CA CYS A 21 -0.57 -15.31 -1.65
C CYS A 21 0.05 -14.35 -0.63
N VAL A 22 0.98 -14.85 0.16
CA VAL A 22 1.79 -14.05 1.08
C VAL A 22 3.24 -14.21 0.65
N ALA A 23 3.97 -13.10 0.53
CA ALA A 23 5.38 -13.13 0.19
C ALA A 23 6.20 -12.36 1.24
N ALA A 24 7.36 -12.90 1.59
CA ALA A 24 8.41 -12.15 2.27
C ALA A 24 9.41 -11.66 1.23
N ILE A 25 9.70 -10.36 1.26
CA ILE A 25 10.47 -9.67 0.21
C ILE A 25 11.57 -8.86 0.87
N SER A 26 12.77 -8.85 0.33
CA SER A 26 13.84 -7.96 0.81
C SER A 26 13.49 -6.53 0.55
N VAL A 27 13.60 -5.71 1.59
CA VAL A 27 13.68 -4.26 1.45
C VAL A 27 14.98 -3.92 0.74
N ASP A 28 16.14 -4.36 1.28
CA ASP A 28 17.48 -3.96 0.80
C ASP A 28 17.84 -4.43 -0.61
N THR A 29 17.14 -5.43 -1.14
CA THR A 29 17.45 -5.99 -2.46
C THR A 29 16.26 -6.07 -3.40
N GLY A 30 15.05 -5.77 -2.91
CA GLY A 30 13.81 -6.00 -3.64
C GLY A 30 13.52 -7.46 -4.05
N LYS A 31 14.26 -8.45 -3.53
CA LYS A 31 14.12 -9.85 -3.97
C LYS A 31 13.09 -10.58 -3.11
N VAL A 32 12.28 -11.42 -3.74
CA VAL A 32 11.38 -12.31 -3.00
C VAL A 32 12.21 -13.36 -2.27
N LEU A 33 12.11 -13.40 -0.95
CA LEU A 33 12.69 -14.45 -0.16
C LEU A 33 11.82 -15.69 -0.19
N ASP A 34 10.56 -15.58 0.22
CA ASP A 34 9.69 -16.71 0.44
C ASP A 34 8.26 -16.37 0.02
N ILE A 35 7.51 -17.39 -0.39
CA ILE A 35 6.13 -17.27 -0.83
C ILE A 35 5.32 -18.40 -0.21
N GLU A 36 4.17 -18.06 0.36
CA GLU A 36 3.13 -19.02 0.72
C GLU A 36 1.90 -18.78 -0.15
N VAL A 37 1.60 -19.77 -1.00
CA VAL A 37 0.38 -19.82 -1.79
C VAL A 37 -0.63 -20.68 -1.06
N MET A 38 -1.82 -20.14 -0.83
CA MET A 38 -2.93 -20.84 -0.19
C MET A 38 -4.13 -20.90 -1.11
N SER A 39 -4.83 -22.04 -1.09
CA SER A 39 -6.11 -22.21 -1.74
C SER A 39 -7.10 -22.91 -0.81
N SER A 40 -8.32 -22.40 -0.78
CA SER A 40 -9.47 -23.07 -0.18
C SER A 40 -10.39 -23.69 -1.24
N TYR A 41 -9.90 -23.83 -2.48
CA TYR A 41 -10.68 -24.32 -3.60
C TYR A 41 -9.94 -25.41 -4.37
N CYS A 42 -10.65 -26.48 -4.67
CA CYS A 42 -10.19 -27.53 -5.56
C CYS A 42 -11.34 -27.93 -6.48
N PRO A 43 -11.17 -27.86 -7.82
CA PRO A 43 -12.21 -28.24 -8.79
C PRO A 43 -12.70 -29.68 -8.58
N THR A 44 -11.78 -30.61 -8.33
CA THR A 44 -12.10 -32.03 -8.14
C THR A 44 -12.91 -32.25 -6.87
N CYS A 45 -12.54 -31.62 -5.75
CA CYS A 45 -13.37 -31.63 -4.53
C CYS A 45 -14.78 -31.09 -4.78
N LYS A 46 -14.91 -30.03 -5.60
CA LYS A 46 -16.22 -29.45 -5.91
C LYS A 46 -17.07 -30.36 -6.78
N ARG A 47 -16.46 -31.03 -7.77
CA ARG A 47 -17.14 -32.06 -8.57
C ARG A 47 -17.58 -33.24 -7.70
N LEU A 48 -16.69 -33.75 -6.84
CA LEU A 48 -16.99 -34.85 -5.92
C LEU A 48 -18.15 -34.53 -4.96
N GLN A 49 -18.37 -33.26 -4.59
CA GLN A 49 -19.53 -32.84 -3.77
C GLN A 49 -20.87 -33.01 -4.50
N THR A 50 -20.86 -32.96 -5.84
CA THR A 50 -22.08 -33.05 -6.68
C THR A 50 -22.27 -34.42 -7.32
N MET A 51 -21.26 -35.30 -7.25
CA MET A 51 -21.35 -36.64 -7.83
C MET A 51 -22.21 -37.58 -6.97
N PRO A 52 -22.99 -38.48 -7.60
CA PRO A 52 -23.69 -39.53 -6.86
C PRO A 52 -22.67 -40.46 -6.21
N ARG A 53 -22.96 -40.95 -5.00
CA ARG A 53 -22.09 -41.90 -4.28
C ARG A 53 -22.17 -43.29 -4.93
N ASN A 54 -21.34 -43.49 -5.94
CA ASN A 54 -21.19 -44.73 -6.69
C ASN A 54 -19.70 -45.13 -6.79
N PHE A 55 -19.40 -46.21 -7.51
CA PHE A 55 -18.02 -46.68 -7.71
C PHE A 55 -17.10 -45.60 -8.31
N GLU A 56 -17.61 -44.80 -9.26
CA GLU A 56 -16.85 -43.71 -9.88
C GLU A 56 -16.49 -42.61 -8.86
N TYR A 57 -17.39 -42.29 -7.93
CA TYR A 57 -17.10 -41.40 -6.81
C TYR A 57 -15.97 -41.93 -5.92
N GLU A 58 -16.03 -43.20 -5.51
CA GLU A 58 -15.00 -43.76 -4.60
C GLU A 58 -13.63 -43.87 -5.28
N SER A 59 -13.58 -44.31 -6.54
CA SER A 59 -12.34 -44.30 -7.33
C SER A 59 -11.80 -42.89 -7.51
N SER A 60 -12.63 -41.94 -7.96
CA SER A 60 -12.18 -40.56 -8.17
C SER A 60 -11.79 -39.84 -6.88
N LYS A 61 -12.31 -40.26 -5.72
CA LYS A 61 -11.93 -39.74 -4.41
C LYS A 61 -10.62 -40.35 -3.92
N ALA A 62 -10.42 -41.65 -4.13
CA ALA A 62 -9.19 -42.35 -3.76
C ALA A 62 -7.97 -41.81 -4.51
N ASP A 63 -8.13 -41.52 -5.81
CA ASP A 63 -7.05 -40.98 -6.65
C ASP A 63 -6.84 -39.46 -6.47
N HIS A 64 -7.67 -38.80 -5.67
CA HIS A 64 -7.67 -37.35 -5.58
C HIS A 64 -6.62 -36.80 -4.59
N ILE A 65 -5.61 -36.12 -5.12
CA ILE A 65 -4.73 -35.24 -4.36
C ILE A 65 -5.36 -33.85 -4.26
N CYS A 66 -5.82 -33.47 -3.07
CA CYS A 66 -6.47 -32.19 -2.84
C CYS A 66 -5.50 -31.01 -2.98
N GLN A 67 -5.92 -30.00 -3.74
CA GLN A 67 -5.17 -28.75 -3.91
C GLN A 67 -5.50 -27.72 -2.81
N CYS A 68 -6.54 -27.95 -2.01
CA CYS A 68 -6.85 -27.09 -0.88
C CYS A 68 -5.81 -27.32 0.22
N ASN A 69 -5.04 -26.29 0.55
CA ASN A 69 -4.05 -26.32 1.64
C ASN A 69 -4.40 -25.32 2.76
N PHE A 70 -5.60 -24.75 2.70
CA PHE A 70 -6.13 -23.80 3.67
C PHE A 70 -7.64 -23.94 3.85
N THR A 71 -8.08 -23.86 5.11
CA THR A 71 -9.49 -23.84 5.49
C THR A 71 -9.76 -22.62 6.36
N GLY A 72 -10.73 -21.78 5.97
CA GLY A 72 -11.09 -20.57 6.71
C GLY A 72 -11.49 -19.42 5.79
N SER A 73 -11.60 -18.22 6.36
CA SER A 73 -11.88 -17.01 5.59
C SER A 73 -10.64 -16.49 4.85
N SER A 74 -10.84 -15.73 3.77
CA SER A 74 -9.75 -15.11 3.02
C SER A 74 -8.85 -14.26 3.92
N SER A 75 -9.42 -13.47 4.84
CA SER A 75 -8.65 -12.64 5.78
C SER A 75 -7.74 -13.44 6.71
N LYS A 76 -8.05 -14.72 6.99
CA LYS A 76 -7.18 -15.60 7.78
C LYS A 76 -6.00 -16.13 6.98
N MET A 77 -6.08 -16.16 5.63
CA MET A 77 -4.97 -16.61 4.78
C MET A 77 -3.74 -15.73 4.99
N GLU A 78 -3.88 -14.41 5.11
CA GLU A 78 -2.74 -13.52 5.36
C GLU A 78 -2.00 -13.87 6.67
N ILE A 79 -2.76 -14.09 7.75
CA ILE A 79 -2.23 -14.41 9.08
C ILE A 79 -1.49 -15.76 9.06
N VAL A 80 -2.13 -16.78 8.48
CA VAL A 80 -1.57 -18.13 8.40
C VAL A 80 -0.37 -18.16 7.47
N GLY A 81 -0.45 -17.47 6.32
CA GLY A 81 0.65 -17.42 5.37
C GLY A 81 1.87 -16.73 5.92
N ALA A 82 1.70 -15.60 6.62
CA ALA A 82 2.78 -14.95 7.34
C ALA A 82 3.39 -15.94 8.35
N SER A 83 2.56 -16.52 9.23
CA SER A 83 3.05 -17.47 10.25
C SER A 83 3.84 -18.63 9.65
N ARG A 84 3.37 -19.24 8.55
CA ARG A 84 4.07 -20.32 7.85
C ARG A 84 5.43 -19.89 7.31
N ILE A 85 5.53 -18.69 6.73
CA ILE A 85 6.78 -18.13 6.20
C ILE A 85 7.78 -17.86 7.33
N PHE A 86 7.33 -17.25 8.42
CA PHE A 86 8.19 -16.95 9.57
C PHE A 86 8.71 -18.21 10.24
N LEU A 87 7.84 -19.18 10.54
CA LEU A 87 8.22 -20.41 11.25
C LEU A 87 9.23 -21.26 10.47
N ARG A 88 9.18 -21.25 9.13
CA ARG A 88 10.12 -22.03 8.30
C ARG A 88 11.39 -21.29 7.91
N SER A 89 11.47 -19.99 8.17
CA SER A 89 12.56 -19.13 7.69
C SER A 89 13.93 -19.56 8.23
N GLU A 90 14.04 -19.78 9.54
CA GLU A 90 15.30 -20.12 10.19
C GLU A 90 15.78 -21.51 9.73
N LYS A 91 14.88 -22.50 9.73
CA LYS A 91 15.19 -23.86 9.30
C LYS A 91 15.55 -23.95 7.81
N ASN A 92 14.76 -23.33 6.94
CA ASN A 92 14.89 -23.52 5.49
C ASN A 92 15.88 -22.53 4.85
N ARG A 93 16.08 -21.36 5.46
CA ARG A 93 16.84 -20.26 4.87
C ARG A 93 17.92 -19.69 5.78
N ARG A 94 17.98 -20.09 7.06
CA ARG A 94 18.89 -19.54 8.07
C ARG A 94 18.74 -18.02 8.22
N LEU A 95 17.49 -17.54 8.15
CA LEU A 95 17.14 -16.13 8.26
C LEU A 95 16.14 -15.91 9.39
N GLN A 96 16.27 -14.79 10.09
CA GLN A 96 15.26 -14.26 10.99
C GLN A 96 14.77 -12.91 10.45
N TYR A 97 13.46 -12.72 10.46
CA TYR A 97 12.82 -11.48 10.02
C TYR A 97 12.54 -10.59 11.23
N THR A 98 13.25 -9.48 11.35
CA THR A 98 13.20 -8.59 12.52
C THR A 98 12.32 -7.36 12.33
N GLN A 99 11.83 -7.13 11.11
CA GLN A 99 11.01 -5.98 10.76
C GLN A 99 9.80 -6.42 9.94
N PHE A 100 8.65 -5.83 10.21
CA PHE A 100 7.39 -6.13 9.54
C PHE A 100 6.75 -4.84 9.03
N TYR A 101 6.58 -4.73 7.72
CA TYR A 101 5.87 -3.64 7.08
C TYR A 101 4.45 -4.06 6.77
N GLY A 102 3.46 -3.30 7.24
CA GLY A 102 2.09 -3.60 6.89
C GLY A 102 1.08 -2.65 7.49
N ASP A 103 -0.15 -3.14 7.54
CA ASP A 103 -1.31 -2.38 7.95
C ASP A 103 -1.26 -1.95 9.42
N GLY A 104 -1.76 -0.74 9.73
CA GLY A 104 -1.70 -0.16 11.08
C GLY A 104 -2.29 -1.05 12.19
N ASN A 105 -3.32 -1.85 11.87
CA ASN A 105 -3.86 -2.92 12.73
C ASN A 105 -3.77 -4.29 12.03
N SER A 106 -2.56 -4.82 11.90
CA SER A 106 -2.29 -6.11 11.26
C SER A 106 -2.37 -7.25 12.27
N LYS A 107 -3.38 -8.11 12.11
CA LYS A 107 -3.46 -9.39 12.83
C LYS A 107 -2.32 -10.34 12.44
N ALA A 108 -1.78 -10.21 11.24
CA ALA A 108 -0.63 -10.98 10.78
C ALA A 108 0.64 -10.61 11.56
N PHE A 109 0.87 -9.31 11.86
CA PHE A 109 1.97 -8.91 12.75
C PHE A 109 1.84 -9.56 14.13
N MET A 110 0.65 -9.51 14.72
CA MET A 110 0.42 -10.09 16.04
C MET A 110 0.67 -11.60 16.09
N SER A 111 0.45 -12.33 14.99
CA SER A 111 0.71 -13.77 14.95
C SER A 111 2.19 -14.12 14.79
N VAL A 112 3.01 -13.18 14.34
CA VAL A 112 4.43 -13.44 14.06
C VAL A 112 5.38 -12.73 15.01
N LYS A 113 4.99 -11.65 15.71
CA LYS A 113 5.89 -10.77 16.50
C LYS A 113 6.85 -11.45 17.49
N ASP A 114 6.50 -12.64 17.97
CA ASP A 114 7.28 -13.40 18.94
C ASP A 114 7.97 -14.64 18.34
N THR A 115 7.98 -14.81 17.01
CA THR A 115 8.45 -16.05 16.35
C THR A 115 9.89 -16.41 16.71
N TYR A 116 10.77 -15.40 16.80
CA TYR A 116 12.19 -15.60 17.09
C TYR A 116 12.55 -15.22 18.55
N GLY A 117 11.55 -15.15 19.43
CA GLY A 117 11.69 -14.64 20.80
C GLY A 117 10.77 -13.45 21.07
N LEU A 118 10.59 -13.13 22.35
CA LEU A 118 9.65 -12.11 22.82
C LEU A 118 9.95 -10.74 22.21
N ASN A 119 8.97 -10.15 21.52
CA ASN A 119 9.07 -8.85 20.84
C ASN A 119 10.31 -8.73 19.93
N SER A 120 10.69 -9.83 19.29
CA SER A 120 11.84 -9.88 18.36
C SER A 120 11.64 -9.06 17.08
N MET A 121 10.43 -8.52 16.85
CA MET A 121 10.09 -7.74 15.67
C MET A 121 9.63 -6.33 15.96
N THR A 122 10.08 -5.42 15.09
CA THR A 122 9.55 -4.06 14.99
C THR A 122 8.54 -3.97 13.85
N LYS A 123 7.41 -3.32 14.11
CA LYS A 123 6.39 -3.06 13.10
C LYS A 123 6.53 -1.65 12.53
N PHE A 124 6.42 -1.55 11.22
CA PHE A 124 6.35 -0.29 10.47
C PHE A 124 5.06 -0.22 9.66
N GLU A 125 4.61 1.00 9.38
CA GLU A 125 3.41 1.25 8.59
C GLU A 125 3.74 1.54 7.13
N CYS A 126 3.09 0.82 6.21
CA CYS A 126 3.37 1.05 4.80
C CYS A 126 2.88 2.42 4.30
N ILE A 127 3.58 2.94 3.29
CA ILE A 127 3.31 4.26 2.70
C ILE A 127 1.85 4.44 2.25
N ASP A 128 1.24 3.40 1.68
CA ASP A 128 -0.16 3.45 1.22
C ASP A 128 -1.12 3.63 2.40
N HIS A 129 -0.83 3.01 3.55
CA HIS A 129 -1.66 3.14 4.75
C HIS A 129 -1.55 4.52 5.37
N VAL A 130 -0.41 5.17 5.21
CA VAL A 130 -0.17 6.51 5.72
C VAL A 130 -0.84 7.55 4.83
N GLN A 131 -0.73 7.40 3.51
CA GLN A 131 -1.51 8.22 2.58
C GLN A 131 -3.00 8.09 2.89
N LYS A 132 -3.50 6.86 3.17
CA LYS A 132 -4.89 6.64 3.63
C LYS A 132 -5.18 7.29 4.98
N ARG A 133 -4.22 7.32 5.93
CA ARG A 133 -4.38 7.97 7.24
C ARG A 133 -4.65 9.46 7.11
N VAL A 134 -3.95 10.16 6.21
CA VAL A 134 -4.25 11.57 5.88
C VAL A 134 -5.72 11.72 5.51
N GLY A 135 -6.19 10.89 4.58
CA GLY A 135 -7.58 10.89 4.14
C GLY A 135 -8.57 10.62 5.26
N SER A 136 -8.33 9.57 6.05
CA SER A 136 -9.21 9.16 7.15
C SER A 136 -9.30 10.23 8.23
N ARG A 137 -8.17 10.84 8.64
CA ARG A 137 -8.16 11.92 9.63
C ARG A 137 -8.93 13.15 9.14
N LEU A 138 -8.73 13.56 7.88
CA LEU A 138 -9.41 14.71 7.31
C LEU A 138 -10.91 14.45 7.10
N ARG A 139 -11.31 13.24 6.69
CA ARG A 139 -12.73 12.85 6.60
C ARG A 139 -13.39 12.83 7.98
N LYS A 140 -12.68 12.34 9.01
CA LYS A 140 -13.16 12.38 10.40
C LYS A 140 -13.28 13.81 10.93
N LEU A 141 -12.35 14.71 10.58
CA LEU A 141 -12.44 16.13 10.90
C LEU A 141 -13.64 16.80 10.21
N LYS A 142 -13.84 16.49 8.92
CA LYS A 142 -14.95 16.97 8.09
C LYS A 142 -16.30 16.59 8.69
N THR A 143 -16.46 15.37 9.19
CA THR A 143 -17.73 14.90 9.79
C THR A 143 -17.96 15.47 11.19
N LYS A 144 -16.92 15.58 12.02
CA LYS A 144 -17.04 16.11 13.39
C LYS A 144 -17.26 17.63 13.45
N THR A 145 -16.69 18.37 12.51
CA THR A 145 -16.69 19.84 12.59
C THR A 145 -17.81 20.43 11.75
N LYS A 146 -18.76 21.11 12.41
CA LYS A 146 -19.81 21.86 11.72
C LYS A 146 -19.20 22.84 10.72
N ARG A 147 -19.87 22.98 9.57
CA ARG A 147 -19.52 23.92 8.48
C ARG A 147 -18.19 23.61 7.75
N LEU A 148 -17.53 22.46 7.94
CA LEU A 148 -16.39 22.04 7.10
C LEU A 148 -16.79 21.31 5.81
N SER A 149 -17.98 20.71 5.78
CA SER A 149 -18.53 20.07 4.59
C SER A 149 -19.25 21.09 3.67
N GLY A 150 -19.28 20.80 2.37
CA GLY A 150 -19.97 21.59 1.34
C GLY A 150 -19.07 22.08 0.19
N LYS A 151 -19.70 22.60 -0.88
CA LYS A 151 -19.00 23.16 -2.05
C LYS A 151 -18.11 24.33 -1.61
N GLY A 152 -16.88 24.38 -2.11
CA GLY A 152 -15.89 25.42 -1.75
C GLY A 152 -15.22 25.23 -0.39
N LYS A 153 -15.37 24.06 0.25
CA LYS A 153 -14.76 23.73 1.55
C LYS A 153 -13.99 22.41 1.45
N LEU A 154 -13.99 21.61 2.52
CA LEU A 154 -13.30 20.32 2.57
C LEU A 154 -14.14 19.24 1.87
N THR A 155 -13.98 19.11 0.55
CA THR A 155 -14.63 18.08 -0.28
C THR A 155 -13.80 16.79 -0.31
N ASP A 156 -14.40 15.65 -0.65
CA ASP A 156 -13.65 14.39 -0.75
C ASP A 156 -12.60 14.46 -1.86
N ASN A 157 -12.93 15.09 -3.01
CA ASN A 157 -11.96 15.35 -4.07
C ASN A 157 -10.77 16.21 -3.61
N PHE A 158 -10.99 17.18 -2.72
CA PHE A 158 -9.89 17.95 -2.13
C PHE A 158 -9.01 17.04 -1.27
N ILE A 159 -9.63 16.22 -0.42
CA ILE A 159 -8.93 15.27 0.46
C ILE A 159 -8.10 14.30 -0.38
N ASP A 160 -8.68 13.68 -1.41
CA ASP A 160 -7.97 12.74 -2.30
C ASP A 160 -6.79 13.39 -3.00
N ARG A 161 -6.97 14.62 -3.49
CA ARG A 161 -5.86 15.37 -4.08
C ARG A 161 -4.74 15.64 -3.07
N LEU A 162 -5.08 16.03 -1.84
CA LEU A 162 -4.10 16.27 -0.79
C LEU A 162 -3.38 14.98 -0.37
N GLN A 163 -4.07 13.84 -0.33
CA GLN A 163 -3.48 12.52 -0.11
C GLN A 163 -2.44 12.19 -1.20
N ASN A 164 -2.78 12.44 -2.46
CA ASN A 164 -1.86 12.20 -3.58
C ASN A 164 -0.60 13.06 -3.49
N TYR A 165 -0.73 14.36 -3.20
CA TYR A 165 0.44 15.23 -3.02
C TYR A 165 1.26 14.86 -1.78
N TYR A 166 0.62 14.43 -0.69
CA TYR A 166 1.35 13.89 0.47
C TYR A 166 2.19 12.68 0.07
N GLY A 167 1.59 11.75 -0.69
CA GLY A 167 2.28 10.58 -1.22
C GLY A 167 3.50 10.93 -2.06
N ILE A 168 3.36 11.89 -2.98
CA ILE A 168 4.46 12.40 -3.81
C ILE A 168 5.54 13.08 -2.96
N ALA A 169 5.15 13.88 -1.97
CA ALA A 169 6.11 14.59 -1.11
C ALA A 169 6.99 13.61 -0.31
N VAL A 170 6.40 12.54 0.21
CA VAL A 170 7.15 11.48 0.91
C VAL A 170 7.98 10.68 -0.09
N SER A 171 7.38 10.25 -1.21
CA SER A 171 8.06 9.35 -2.13
C SER A 171 9.16 9.99 -2.97
N SER A 172 9.10 11.30 -3.24
CA SER A 172 10.15 11.98 -4.02
C SER A 172 11.33 12.48 -3.19
N ASN A 173 11.32 12.32 -1.86
CA ASN A 173 12.32 12.89 -0.95
C ASN A 173 12.91 11.85 0.01
N VAL A 174 12.94 10.60 -0.42
CA VAL A 174 13.54 9.47 0.30
C VAL A 174 15.02 9.76 0.63
N GLY A 175 15.45 9.36 1.82
CA GLY A 175 16.73 9.69 2.44
C GLY A 175 16.83 11.12 2.96
N ASN A 176 15.78 11.95 2.82
CA ASN A 176 15.81 13.37 3.18
C ASN A 176 14.55 13.82 3.94
N LEU A 177 14.54 13.55 5.24
CA LEU A 177 13.44 13.91 6.15
C LEU A 177 13.09 15.40 6.13
N THR A 178 14.08 16.28 6.06
CA THR A 178 13.83 17.73 6.02
C THR A 178 13.11 18.13 4.74
N ALA A 179 13.54 17.60 3.59
CA ALA A 179 12.88 17.85 2.31
C ALA A 179 11.48 17.22 2.26
N MET A 180 11.27 16.05 2.88
CA MET A 180 9.93 15.47 3.05
C MET A 180 9.03 16.42 3.84
N GLN A 181 9.46 16.88 5.02
CA GLN A 181 8.67 17.81 5.85
C GLN A 181 8.30 19.07 5.08
N GLN A 182 9.28 19.69 4.40
CA GLN A 182 9.05 20.88 3.59
C GLN A 182 8.03 20.63 2.48
N ASN A 183 8.17 19.53 1.73
CA ASN A 183 7.26 19.20 0.63
C ASN A 183 5.86 18.79 1.09
N VAL A 184 5.73 18.11 2.23
CA VAL A 184 4.43 17.80 2.83
C VAL A 184 3.72 19.10 3.22
N ILE A 185 4.43 20.03 3.88
CA ILE A 185 3.88 21.37 4.20
C ILE A 185 3.48 22.10 2.92
N ALA A 186 4.34 22.06 1.89
CA ALA A 186 4.07 22.68 0.60
C ALA A 186 2.82 22.11 -0.08
N ALA A 187 2.58 20.80 0.01
CA ALA A 187 1.41 20.13 -0.53
C ALA A 187 0.10 20.70 0.03
N LEU A 188 0.03 20.97 1.33
CA LEU A 188 -1.15 21.58 1.96
C LEU A 188 -1.45 22.97 1.38
N TYR A 189 -0.44 23.83 1.34
CA TYR A 189 -0.58 25.20 0.85
C TYR A 189 -0.87 25.24 -0.65
N HIS A 190 -0.17 24.42 -1.45
CA HIS A 190 -0.42 24.26 -2.88
C HIS A 190 -1.86 23.82 -3.17
N CYS A 191 -2.36 22.80 -2.46
CA CYS A 191 -3.75 22.36 -2.63
C CYS A 191 -4.75 23.45 -2.25
N SER A 192 -4.42 24.27 -1.26
CA SER A 192 -5.26 25.36 -0.77
C SER A 192 -5.20 26.63 -1.62
N SER A 193 -4.27 26.70 -2.59
CA SER A 193 -4.04 27.84 -3.47
C SER A 193 -5.19 28.08 -4.46
N SER A 194 -5.38 29.35 -4.83
CA SER A 194 -6.33 29.82 -5.86
C SER A 194 -5.72 30.95 -6.68
N ASN A 195 -6.31 31.32 -7.83
CA ASN A 195 -5.83 32.46 -8.61
C ASN A 195 -5.93 33.79 -7.84
N LYS A 196 -6.95 33.95 -6.99
CA LYS A 196 -7.14 35.16 -6.17
C LYS A 196 -6.20 35.22 -4.97
N LYS A 197 -5.76 34.05 -4.51
CA LYS A 197 -4.90 33.89 -3.34
C LYS A 197 -3.89 32.78 -3.62
N PRO A 198 -2.80 33.11 -4.33
CA PRO A 198 -1.76 32.14 -4.62
C PRO A 198 -1.01 31.78 -3.33
N MET A 199 -0.86 30.48 -3.07
CA MET A 199 -0.20 29.93 -1.87
C MET A 199 0.92 28.97 -2.28
N HIS A 200 1.76 29.40 -3.22
CA HIS A 200 2.85 28.59 -3.78
C HIS A 200 4.21 28.85 -3.13
N GLY A 201 4.30 29.74 -2.13
CA GLY A 201 5.57 30.15 -1.53
C GLY A 201 6.37 29.03 -0.87
N GLN A 202 5.70 27.96 -0.43
CA GLN A 202 6.33 26.78 0.16
C GLN A 202 6.71 25.72 -0.89
N CYS A 203 6.26 25.86 -2.14
CA CYS A 203 6.58 24.92 -3.20
C CYS A 203 8.03 25.09 -3.65
N PRO A 204 8.73 24.00 -4.04
CA PRO A 204 10.07 24.08 -4.60
C PRO A 204 10.14 25.09 -5.76
N ILE A 205 11.24 25.85 -5.84
CA ILE A 205 11.44 26.85 -6.88
C ILE A 205 12.21 26.21 -8.04
N GLY A 206 12.02 26.74 -9.25
CA GLY A 206 12.80 26.35 -10.43
C GLY A 206 12.02 25.51 -11.44
N LYS A 207 12.70 25.19 -12.55
CA LYS A 207 12.10 24.50 -13.71
C LYS A 207 11.73 23.04 -13.43
N GLU A 208 12.40 22.43 -12.45
CA GLU A 208 12.15 21.06 -11.99
C GLU A 208 11.10 20.98 -10.87
N SER A 209 10.46 22.09 -10.51
CA SER A 209 9.44 22.08 -9.48
C SER A 209 8.23 21.23 -9.88
N TRP A 210 7.77 20.36 -8.97
CA TRP A 210 6.49 19.69 -9.16
C TRP A 210 5.31 20.69 -9.19
N CYS A 211 5.50 21.90 -8.66
CA CYS A 211 4.50 22.95 -8.70
C CYS A 211 4.50 23.65 -10.06
N TYR A 212 3.39 23.50 -10.79
CA TYR A 212 3.19 24.18 -12.07
C TYR A 212 3.40 25.70 -12.00
N PHE A 213 2.94 26.35 -10.93
CA PHE A 213 3.10 27.80 -10.75
C PHE A 213 4.58 28.20 -10.65
N GLN A 214 5.36 27.50 -9.83
CA GLN A 214 6.79 27.81 -9.65
C GLN A 214 7.60 27.55 -10.92
N ARG A 215 7.23 26.51 -11.70
CA ARG A 215 7.81 26.29 -13.03
C ARG A 215 7.50 27.43 -13.99
N GLY A 216 6.29 27.97 -13.95
CA GLY A 216 5.95 29.12 -14.79
C GLY A 216 6.73 30.36 -14.43
N VAL A 217 6.85 30.66 -13.14
CA VAL A 217 7.70 31.76 -12.65
C VAL A 217 9.14 31.59 -13.14
N ALA A 218 9.71 30.39 -13.02
CA ALA A 218 11.07 30.09 -13.48
C ALA A 218 11.25 30.17 -15.01
N ASN A 219 10.17 30.02 -15.79
CA ASN A 219 10.18 30.07 -17.25
C ASN A 219 9.63 31.41 -17.81
N GLY A 220 9.27 32.36 -16.94
CA GLY A 220 8.65 33.63 -17.36
C GLY A 220 7.24 33.49 -17.94
N THR A 221 6.53 32.40 -17.67
CA THR A 221 5.17 32.16 -18.18
C THR A 221 4.09 32.42 -17.12
N LYS A 222 2.92 32.91 -17.57
CA LYS A 222 1.77 33.10 -16.69
C LYS A 222 1.14 31.74 -16.35
N CYS A 223 1.00 31.46 -15.05
CA CYS A 223 0.35 30.25 -14.57
C CYS A 223 -0.97 30.55 -13.87
N PHE A 224 -1.99 29.77 -14.19
CA PHE A 224 -3.30 29.83 -13.54
C PHE A 224 -3.64 28.45 -12.97
N THR A 225 -4.28 28.46 -11.79
CA THR A 225 -4.87 27.26 -11.18
C THR A 225 -6.34 27.17 -11.53
N LYS A 226 -6.81 25.94 -11.80
CA LYS A 226 -8.24 25.64 -12.01
C LYS A 226 -9.04 25.48 -10.71
N TYR A 227 -8.36 25.57 -9.56
CA TYR A 227 -8.96 25.30 -8.26
C TYR A 227 -9.34 26.59 -7.54
N ALA A 228 -10.51 26.56 -6.89
CA ALA A 228 -11.01 27.69 -6.10
C ALA A 228 -10.23 27.94 -4.80
N GLY A 229 -9.39 26.99 -4.38
CA GLY A 229 -8.66 27.03 -3.12
C GLY A 229 -9.55 26.80 -1.89
N LEU A 230 -8.96 26.95 -0.70
CA LEU A 230 -9.67 26.93 0.58
C LEU A 230 -9.71 28.33 1.19
N SER A 231 -10.80 28.63 1.92
CA SER A 231 -10.83 29.82 2.77
C SER A 231 -9.85 29.66 3.95
N ASN A 232 -9.41 30.79 4.51
CA ASN A 232 -8.56 30.80 5.71
C ASN A 232 -9.17 30.02 6.87
N ASP A 233 -10.48 30.16 7.10
CA ASP A 233 -11.17 29.49 8.19
C ASP A 233 -11.12 27.96 8.07
N VAL A 234 -11.24 27.45 6.85
CA VAL A 234 -11.17 26.01 6.58
C VAL A 234 -9.72 25.53 6.67
N LEU A 235 -8.78 26.27 6.09
CA LEU A 235 -7.36 25.95 6.15
C LEU A 235 -6.84 25.91 7.60
N ASN A 236 -7.18 26.91 8.43
CA ASN A 236 -6.76 26.98 9.82
C ASN A 236 -7.27 25.80 10.66
N LYS A 237 -8.44 25.24 10.31
CA LYS A 237 -8.98 24.03 10.96
C LYS A 237 -8.28 22.75 10.51
N ILE A 238 -7.88 22.67 9.24
CA ILE A 238 -7.24 21.48 8.65
C ILE A 238 -5.75 21.41 9.00
N LYS A 239 -5.08 22.56 9.00
CA LYS A 239 -3.63 22.70 9.20
C LYS A 239 -3.10 21.91 10.41
N PRO A 240 -3.63 22.03 11.64
CA PRO A 240 -3.09 21.29 12.78
C PRO A 240 -3.16 19.77 12.58
N VAL A 241 -4.30 19.25 12.12
CA VAL A 241 -4.50 17.81 11.87
C VAL A 241 -3.57 17.27 10.79
N TYR A 242 -3.29 18.08 9.76
CA TYR A 242 -2.38 17.71 8.69
C TYR A 242 -0.92 17.78 9.12
N LEU A 243 -0.54 18.79 9.90
CA LEU A 243 0.85 18.95 10.37
C LEU A 243 1.26 17.95 11.45
N GLU A 244 0.32 17.40 12.23
CA GLU A 244 0.58 16.22 13.07
C GLU A 244 1.10 15.02 12.24
N LEU A 245 0.76 14.95 10.95
CA LEU A 245 1.24 13.91 10.04
C LEU A 245 2.59 14.26 9.41
N CYS A 246 3.20 15.38 9.78
CA CYS A 246 4.57 15.77 9.45
C CYS A 246 5.54 15.45 10.62
N ASP A 247 5.05 14.78 11.66
CA ASP A 247 5.87 14.40 12.80
C ASP A 247 7.10 13.60 12.36
N LYS A 248 8.25 13.89 12.97
CA LYS A 248 9.53 13.33 12.55
C LYS A 248 9.54 11.80 12.69
N GLN A 249 8.92 11.24 13.72
CA GLN A 249 8.85 9.80 13.91
C GLN A 249 8.02 9.15 12.81
N ILE A 250 6.86 9.75 12.52
CA ILE A 250 5.97 9.35 11.43
C ILE A 250 6.74 9.32 10.08
N LEU A 251 7.48 10.39 9.76
CA LEU A 251 8.24 10.46 8.50
C LEU A 251 9.49 9.55 8.47
N THR A 252 10.13 9.31 9.61
CA THR A 252 11.30 8.40 9.70
C THR A 252 10.92 6.95 9.46
N ASP A 253 9.71 6.55 9.87
CA ASP A 253 9.20 5.23 9.52
C ASP A 253 8.98 5.12 8.00
N PHE A 254 8.56 6.20 7.33
CA PHE A 254 8.37 6.19 5.88
C PHE A 254 9.64 6.18 5.08
N ASP A 255 10.64 6.92 5.51
CA ASP A 255 11.92 6.97 4.82
C ASP A 255 12.45 5.55 4.56
N ARG A 256 12.40 4.73 5.61
CA ARG A 256 12.76 3.32 5.60
C ARG A 256 11.86 2.45 4.71
N ASP A 257 10.55 2.70 4.70
CA ASP A 257 9.59 2.02 3.83
C ASP A 257 9.78 2.36 2.34
N VAL A 258 10.02 3.62 2.01
CA VAL A 258 10.07 4.06 0.62
C VAL A 258 11.37 3.65 -0.04
N GLU A 259 12.51 3.69 0.67
CA GLU A 259 13.77 3.10 0.18
C GLU A 259 13.53 1.65 -0.26
N ALA A 260 12.87 0.86 0.59
CA ALA A 260 12.49 -0.52 0.28
C ALA A 260 11.66 -0.67 -0.99
N LEU A 261 10.62 0.15 -1.13
CA LEU A 261 9.66 0.05 -2.23
C LEU A 261 10.24 0.62 -3.53
N MET A 262 11.15 1.59 -3.46
CA MET A 262 11.85 2.13 -4.62
C MET A 262 12.87 1.15 -5.18
N GLU A 263 13.63 0.47 -4.34
CA GLU A 263 14.54 -0.61 -4.78
C GLU A 263 13.77 -1.77 -5.39
N LEU A 264 12.63 -2.12 -4.80
CA LEU A 264 11.67 -3.02 -5.42
C LEU A 264 11.28 -2.50 -6.80
N ARG A 265 10.67 -1.32 -6.90
CA ARG A 265 10.20 -0.79 -8.19
C ARG A 265 11.32 -0.70 -9.23
N ALA A 266 12.53 -0.31 -8.85
CA ALA A 266 13.70 -0.27 -9.74
C ALA A 266 14.06 -1.68 -10.25
N SER A 267 14.08 -2.68 -9.37
CA SER A 267 14.28 -4.09 -9.74
C SER A 267 13.18 -4.57 -10.71
N TRP A 268 11.91 -4.24 -10.45
CA TRP A 268 10.78 -4.59 -11.32
C TRP A 268 10.83 -3.87 -12.68
N THR A 269 11.31 -2.63 -12.72
CA THR A 269 11.44 -1.85 -13.98
C THR A 269 12.61 -2.36 -14.82
N SER A 270 13.67 -2.88 -14.18
CA SER A 270 14.80 -3.54 -14.85
C SER A 270 14.44 -4.94 -15.39
N MET A 271 13.39 -5.58 -14.85
CA MET A 271 12.89 -6.89 -15.31
C MET A 271 11.98 -6.82 -16.54
N GLY A 272 11.76 -5.64 -17.11
CA GLY A 272 11.02 -5.47 -18.36
C GLY A 272 9.51 -5.65 -18.21
N ARG A 273 8.77 -5.06 -19.15
CA ARG A 273 7.32 -5.22 -19.29
C ARG A 273 6.99 -6.72 -19.34
N ALA A 274 6.28 -7.25 -18.35
CA ALA A 274 5.44 -8.42 -18.60
C ALA A 274 4.23 -7.92 -19.42
N PRO A 275 4.07 -8.33 -20.68
CA PRO A 275 2.88 -7.97 -21.45
C PRO A 275 1.65 -8.59 -20.79
N ALA A 276 0.57 -7.82 -20.77
CA ALA A 276 -0.77 -8.35 -20.62
C ALA A 276 -0.99 -9.50 -21.61
N GLY A 277 -1.54 -10.62 -21.12
CA GLY A 277 -2.02 -11.72 -21.96
C GLY A 277 -1.14 -12.97 -21.91
N PHE A 278 -1.59 -13.98 -21.16
CA PHE A 278 -1.18 -15.36 -21.37
C PHE A 278 -1.69 -15.79 -22.76
N LYS A 279 -0.78 -15.92 -23.74
CA LYS A 279 -1.03 -16.72 -24.96
C LYS A 279 -0.51 -18.13 -24.70
N HIS A 280 -1.41 -19.11 -24.74
CA HIS A 280 -1.04 -20.53 -24.74
C HIS A 280 -0.39 -20.89 -26.08
N HIS A 281 0.65 -21.72 -26.03
CA HIS A 281 1.10 -22.52 -27.16
C HIS A 281 0.86 -23.99 -26.85
N ARG A 282 0.20 -24.68 -27.77
CA ARG A 282 -0.09 -26.11 -27.74
C ARG A 282 1.13 -26.81 -28.36
N VAL A 283 1.78 -27.71 -27.61
CA VAL A 283 2.86 -28.56 -28.16
C VAL A 283 2.19 -29.71 -28.93
N PRO A 284 2.56 -29.98 -30.19
CA PRO A 284 2.08 -31.14 -30.92
C PRO A 284 2.57 -32.42 -30.25
N GLN A 285 1.67 -33.40 -30.11
CA GLN A 285 2.05 -34.77 -29.80
C GLN A 285 2.60 -35.41 -31.08
N GLU A 286 3.79 -36.00 -30.98
CA GLU A 286 4.19 -37.12 -31.84
C GLU A 286 3.58 -38.42 -31.31
#